data_AF-A0A540VEQ2-F1
#
_entry.id   AF-A0A540VEQ2-F1
#
_cell.length_a   1.000
_cell.length_b   1.000
_cell.length_c   1.000
_cell.angle_alpha   90.00
_cell.angle_beta   90.00
_cell.angle_gamma   90.00
#
_symmetry.space_group_name_H-M   'P 1'
#
loop_
_entity.id
_entity.type
_entity.pdbx_description
1 polymer ?
#
loop_
_entity_poly.entity_id
_entity_poly.type
_entity_poly.pdbx_seq_one_letter_code
_entity_poly.pdbx_strand_id
1 'polypeptide(L)'
;MEAGGGVQGFIQAVERLAEEAPAGWRGTVTFILQMADAYAYIRLRDLAHPLRFLRQMAGRPPVQFGTEGFRPELVDDPNPARHYTAFVFVGFWLPYPLALAVLWLWEIAGFFRYRGHWSWPDLRNGRLGIRHGRMVRLAGPFILPTLIARDLATSGPV
;
A
#
# COMPACT_ATOMS: atom_id res chain seq x y z
N MET A 1 -9.95 -12.32 12.22
CA MET A 1 -8.93 -13.38 12.10
C MET A 1 -7.62 -12.68 11.92
N GLU A 2 -6.72 -12.87 12.87
CA GLU A 2 -5.42 -12.20 12.97
C GLU A 2 -4.52 -12.54 11.78
N ALA A 3 -3.82 -11.53 11.26
CA ALA A 3 -2.45 -11.72 10.84
C ALA A 3 -1.60 -10.91 11.81
N GLY A 4 -1.38 -11.50 13.00
CA GLY A 4 -0.44 -10.96 13.98
C GLY A 4 0.94 -10.91 13.34
N GLY A 5 1.45 -9.69 13.15
CA GLY A 5 2.73 -9.46 12.51
C GLY A 5 2.76 -8.05 11.92
N GLY A 6 3.80 -7.30 12.26
CA GLY A 6 4.09 -6.05 11.57
C GLY A 6 4.73 -6.31 10.21
N VAL A 7 5.84 -5.65 9.89
CA VAL A 7 6.42 -5.66 8.53
C VAL A 7 6.73 -7.07 8.01
N GLN A 8 7.17 -7.99 8.88
CA GLN A 8 7.50 -9.36 8.49
C GLN A 8 6.27 -10.16 8.05
N GLY A 9 5.15 -10.02 8.79
CA GLY A 9 3.89 -10.63 8.40
C GLY A 9 3.40 -10.08 7.07
N PHE A 10 3.59 -8.78 6.84
CA PHE A 10 3.26 -8.14 5.56
C PHE A 10 4.11 -8.67 4.40
N ILE A 11 5.44 -8.78 4.58
CA ILE A 11 6.36 -9.32 3.57
C ILE A 11 5.93 -10.75 3.17
N GLN A 12 5.73 -11.63 4.15
CA GLN A 12 5.33 -13.02 3.90
C GLN A 12 3.95 -13.13 3.23
N ALA A 13 3.03 -12.22 3.52
CA ALA A 13 1.72 -12.19 2.88
C ALA A 13 1.80 -11.72 1.43
N VAL A 14 2.68 -10.74 1.13
CA VAL A 14 2.93 -10.26 -0.23
C VAL A 14 3.70 -11.29 -1.05
N GLU A 15 4.66 -12.00 -0.45
CA GLU A 15 5.42 -13.07 -1.09
C GLU A 15 4.52 -14.20 -1.56
N ARG A 16 3.67 -14.75 -0.67
CA ARG A 16 2.68 -15.77 -1.04
C ARG A 16 1.77 -15.32 -2.18
N LEU A 17 1.28 -14.08 -2.11
CA LEU A 17 0.43 -13.54 -3.17
C LEU A 17 1.17 -13.40 -4.51
N ALA A 18 2.46 -13.09 -4.48
CA ALA A 18 3.30 -13.01 -5.68
C ALA A 18 3.56 -14.39 -6.28
N GLU A 19 3.78 -15.42 -5.45
CA GLU A 19 3.97 -16.81 -5.88
C GLU A 19 2.72 -17.40 -6.54
N GLU A 20 1.53 -17.06 -6.04
CA GLU A 20 0.25 -17.48 -6.61
C GLU A 20 -0.10 -16.76 -7.92
N ALA A 21 0.57 -15.64 -8.22
CA ALA A 21 0.28 -14.83 -9.39
C ALA A 21 0.76 -15.53 -10.68
N PRO A 22 -0.11 -15.71 -11.69
CA PRO A 22 0.31 -16.25 -12.99
C PRO A 22 1.43 -15.42 -13.62
N ALA A 23 2.28 -16.06 -14.43
CA ALA A 23 3.32 -15.33 -15.14
C ALA A 23 2.74 -14.28 -16.13
N GLY A 24 3.47 -13.19 -16.32
CA GLY A 24 3.17 -12.14 -17.29
C GLY A 24 2.25 -11.03 -16.78
N TRP A 25 1.83 -10.17 -17.71
CA TRP A 25 1.09 -8.94 -17.40
C TRP A 25 -0.24 -9.19 -16.68
N ARG A 26 -1.00 -10.21 -17.13
CA ARG A 26 -2.30 -10.54 -16.52
C ARG A 26 -2.17 -10.91 -15.06
N GLY A 27 -1.20 -11.76 -14.70
CA GLY A 27 -1.00 -12.11 -13.29
C GLY A 27 -0.45 -10.96 -12.46
N THR A 28 0.38 -10.07 -13.05
CA THR A 28 0.82 -8.84 -12.37
C THR A 28 -0.36 -7.92 -12.03
N VAL A 29 -1.31 -7.77 -12.97
CA VAL A 29 -2.55 -7.01 -12.72
C VAL A 29 -3.39 -7.69 -11.64
N THR A 30 -3.61 -9.00 -11.72
CA THR A 30 -4.36 -9.76 -10.71
C THR A 30 -3.75 -9.60 -9.32
N PHE A 31 -2.43 -9.72 -9.21
CA PHE A 31 -1.68 -9.50 -7.97
C PHE A 31 -1.96 -8.11 -7.38
N ILE A 32 -1.83 -7.04 -8.18
CA ILE A 32 -2.07 -5.68 -7.71
C ILE A 32 -3.51 -5.49 -7.23
N LEU A 33 -4.49 -6.05 -7.95
CA LEU A 33 -5.90 -5.96 -7.58
C LEU A 33 -6.21 -6.71 -6.28
N GLN A 34 -5.68 -7.93 -6.13
CA GLN A 34 -5.86 -8.73 -4.91
C GLN A 34 -5.19 -8.07 -3.71
N MET A 35 -3.96 -7.59 -3.88
CA MET A 35 -3.22 -6.89 -2.83
C MET A 35 -3.97 -5.62 -2.39
N ALA A 36 -4.46 -4.83 -3.34
CA ALA A 36 -5.18 -3.60 -3.07
C ALA A 36 -6.52 -3.84 -2.36
N ASP A 37 -7.28 -4.88 -2.73
CA ASP A 37 -8.50 -5.27 -2.00
C ASP A 37 -8.17 -5.78 -0.58
N ALA A 38 -7.16 -6.63 -0.44
CA ALA A 38 -6.83 -7.27 0.83
C ALA A 38 -6.26 -6.31 1.88
N TYR A 39 -5.34 -5.41 1.49
CA TYR A 39 -4.55 -4.61 2.43
C TYR A 39 -4.90 -3.12 2.41
N ALA A 40 -5.43 -2.59 1.30
CA ALA A 40 -5.85 -1.19 1.18
C ALA A 40 -7.36 -0.99 1.15
N TYR A 41 -8.13 -2.09 1.07
CA TYR A 41 -9.57 -2.08 0.85
C TYR A 41 -9.98 -1.31 -0.41
N ILE A 42 -9.24 -1.47 -1.51
CA ILE A 42 -9.58 -0.86 -2.80
C ILE A 42 -10.34 -1.89 -3.65
N ARG A 43 -11.62 -1.64 -3.91
CA ARG A 43 -12.46 -2.50 -4.77
C ARG A 43 -12.92 -1.72 -5.98
N LEU A 44 -12.50 -2.14 -7.17
CA LEU A 44 -12.84 -1.43 -8.40
C LEU A 44 -14.34 -1.47 -8.72
N ARG A 45 -15.08 -2.49 -8.25
CA ARG A 45 -16.55 -2.55 -8.40
C ARG A 45 -17.26 -1.33 -7.81
N ASP A 46 -16.67 -0.71 -6.78
CA ASP A 46 -17.27 0.44 -6.09
C ASP A 46 -16.90 1.78 -6.75
N LEU A 47 -15.98 1.80 -7.74
CA LEU A 47 -15.64 3.02 -8.49
C LEU A 47 -16.83 3.65 -9.21
N ALA A 48 -17.80 2.83 -9.64
CA ALA A 48 -19.05 3.32 -10.25
C ALA A 48 -19.93 4.12 -9.24
N HIS A 49 -19.65 4.01 -7.94
CA HIS A 49 -20.36 4.67 -6.86
C HIS A 49 -19.39 5.45 -5.96
N PRO A 50 -18.99 6.67 -6.35
CA PRO A 50 -17.86 7.38 -5.73
C PRO A 50 -18.03 7.59 -4.22
N LEU A 51 -19.24 7.83 -3.73
CA LEU A 51 -19.49 7.96 -2.28
C LEU A 51 -19.28 6.66 -1.52
N ARG A 52 -19.63 5.51 -2.12
CA ARG A 52 -19.38 4.19 -1.53
C ARG A 52 -17.89 3.87 -1.55
N PHE A 53 -17.21 4.16 -2.66
CA PHE A 53 -15.77 4.03 -2.79
C PHE A 53 -15.02 4.85 -1.75
N LEU A 54 -15.40 6.12 -1.53
CA LEU A 54 -14.79 6.96 -0.50
C LEU A 54 -15.04 6.44 0.92
N ARG A 55 -16.25 5.95 1.22
CA ARG A 55 -16.55 5.32 2.52
C ARG A 55 -15.75 4.04 2.74
N GLN A 56 -15.57 3.24 1.68
CA GLN A 56 -14.78 2.03 1.71
C GLN A 56 -13.29 2.33 1.93
N MET A 57 -12.75 3.28 1.17
CA MET A 57 -11.39 3.80 1.33
C MET A 57 -11.13 4.33 2.73
N ALA A 58 -12.16 4.79 3.46
CA ALA A 58 -12.06 5.21 4.86
C ALA A 58 -12.20 4.06 5.87
N GLY A 59 -12.65 2.87 5.44
CA GLY A 59 -12.86 1.69 6.27
C GLY A 59 -11.58 0.93 6.60
N ARG A 60 -11.71 -0.11 7.44
CA ARG A 60 -10.61 -1.03 7.77
C ARG A 60 -10.49 -2.11 6.69
N PRO A 61 -9.28 -2.40 6.19
CA PRO A 61 -9.08 -3.47 5.23
C PRO A 61 -9.30 -4.86 5.86
N PRO A 62 -9.60 -5.88 5.05
CA PRO A 62 -9.78 -7.26 5.51
C PRO A 62 -8.59 -7.81 6.31
N VAL A 63 -7.37 -7.48 5.87
CA VAL A 63 -6.12 -7.85 6.54
C VAL A 63 -5.40 -6.58 6.97
N GLN A 64 -4.93 -6.55 8.21
CA GLN A 64 -4.25 -5.43 8.83
C GLN A 64 -2.94 -5.94 9.42
N PHE A 65 -1.89 -5.15 9.28
CA PHE A 65 -0.57 -5.44 9.84
C PHE A 65 -0.25 -4.36 10.86
N GLY A 66 0.28 -4.76 12.01
CA GLY A 66 0.69 -3.81 13.04
C GLY A 66 1.92 -3.01 12.62
N THR A 67 2.43 -2.19 13.54
CA THR A 67 3.57 -1.31 13.29
C THR A 67 4.92 -1.98 13.53
N GLU A 68 4.93 -3.22 14.02
CA GLU A 68 6.15 -3.89 14.48
C GLU A 68 7.18 -4.07 13.34
N GLY A 69 8.42 -3.64 13.57
CA GLY A 69 9.51 -3.76 12.59
C GLY A 69 9.42 -2.83 11.37
N PHE A 70 8.34 -2.04 11.23
CA PHE A 70 8.35 -0.94 10.26
C PHE A 70 9.30 0.15 10.71
N ARG A 71 9.94 0.83 9.76
CA ARG A 71 10.77 2.00 10.05
C ARG A 71 9.93 3.08 10.75
N PRO A 72 10.35 3.58 11.93
CA PRO A 72 9.57 4.55 12.69
C PRO A 72 9.24 5.83 11.91
N GLU A 73 10.12 6.25 11.01
CA GLU A 73 9.92 7.44 10.15
C GLU A 73 8.85 7.28 9.06
N LEU A 74 8.29 6.07 8.89
CA LEU A 74 7.25 5.71 7.93
C LEU A 74 5.92 5.34 8.61
N VAL A 75 5.85 5.43 9.94
CA VAL A 75 4.70 5.00 10.74
C VAL A 75 4.12 6.17 11.52
N ASP A 76 2.83 6.42 11.32
CA ASP A 76 2.02 7.38 12.07
C ASP A 76 0.59 6.87 12.34
N ASP A 77 0.22 5.71 11.78
CA ASP A 77 -1.06 5.04 11.97
C ASP A 77 -0.87 3.57 12.40
N PRO A 78 -1.89 2.92 13.00
CA PRO A 78 -1.77 1.55 13.50
C PRO A 78 -1.72 0.47 12.40
N ASN A 79 -1.87 0.83 11.12
CA ASN A 79 -1.81 -0.09 9.99
C ASN A 79 -1.06 0.54 8.78
N PRO A 80 0.28 0.73 8.90
CA PRO A 80 1.09 1.42 7.89
C PRO A 80 1.10 0.70 6.54
N ALA A 81 0.86 -0.61 6.53
CA ALA A 81 0.77 -1.42 5.31
C ALA A 81 -0.39 -0.96 4.40
N ARG A 82 -1.50 -0.49 4.97
CA ARG A 82 -2.66 -0.03 4.20
C ARG A 82 -2.32 1.19 3.36
N HIS A 83 -1.75 2.22 3.97
CA HIS A 83 -1.36 3.44 3.29
C HIS A 83 -0.33 3.13 2.19
N TYR A 84 0.70 2.35 2.53
CA TYR A 84 1.68 1.88 1.57
C TYR A 84 1.05 1.16 0.36
N THR A 85 0.18 0.16 0.61
CA THR A 85 -0.46 -0.61 -0.46
C THR A 85 -1.34 0.25 -1.37
N ALA A 86 -2.08 1.21 -0.81
CA ALA A 86 -2.87 2.14 -1.61
C ALA A 86 -2.00 2.88 -2.62
N PHE A 87 -0.80 3.31 -2.21
CA PHE A 87 0.11 4.03 -3.11
C PHE A 87 0.92 3.12 -4.04
N VAL A 88 1.15 1.85 -3.69
CA VAL A 88 1.60 0.82 -4.66
C VAL A 88 0.58 0.68 -5.79
N PHE A 89 -0.72 0.58 -5.46
CA PHE A 89 -1.78 0.53 -6.46
C PHE A 89 -1.79 1.79 -7.34
N VAL A 90 -1.74 2.99 -6.74
CA VAL A 90 -1.71 4.25 -7.48
C VAL A 90 -0.49 4.34 -8.41
N GLY A 91 0.70 4.01 -7.91
CA GLY A 91 1.95 4.06 -8.69
C GLY A 91 2.04 3.01 -9.80
N PHE A 92 1.31 1.90 -9.66
CA PHE A 92 1.18 0.91 -10.72
C PHE A 92 0.37 1.45 -11.90
N TRP A 93 -0.77 2.08 -11.65
CA TRP A 93 -1.67 2.53 -12.72
C TRP A 93 -1.29 3.89 -13.31
N LEU A 94 -0.87 4.84 -12.49
CA LEU A 94 -0.65 6.22 -12.91
C LEU A 94 0.81 6.52 -13.26
N PRO A 95 1.07 7.44 -14.21
CA PRO A 95 2.40 8.01 -14.37
C PRO A 95 2.80 8.80 -13.12
N TYR A 96 4.10 8.85 -12.85
CA TYR A 96 4.64 9.40 -11.61
C TYR A 96 4.11 10.79 -11.19
N PRO A 97 4.00 11.80 -12.09
CA PRO A 97 3.47 13.11 -11.70
C PRO A 97 2.01 13.05 -11.22
N LEU A 98 1.17 12.23 -11.86
CA LEU A 98 -0.22 12.07 -11.46
C LEU A 98 -0.34 11.28 -10.15
N ALA A 99 0.49 10.25 -9.97
CA ALA A 99 0.55 9.52 -8.70
C ALA A 99 0.94 10.43 -7.52
N LEU A 100 1.91 11.33 -7.73
CA LEU A 100 2.27 12.34 -6.73
C LEU A 100 1.12 13.32 -6.47
N ALA A 101 0.42 13.78 -7.52
CA ALA A 101 -0.74 14.66 -7.34
C ALA A 101 -1.83 13.97 -6.50
N VAL A 102 -2.11 12.69 -6.74
CA VAL A 102 -3.05 11.90 -5.92
C VAL A 102 -2.59 11.81 -4.47
N LEU A 103 -1.30 11.57 -4.21
CA LEU A 103 -0.75 11.57 -2.85
C LEU A 103 -0.98 12.91 -2.14
N TRP A 104 -0.64 14.02 -2.80
CA TRP A 104 -0.85 15.35 -2.24
C TRP A 104 -2.34 15.66 -1.98
N LEU A 105 -3.22 15.31 -2.92
CA LEU A 105 -4.66 15.50 -2.73
C LEU A 105 -5.22 14.67 -1.58
N TRP A 106 -4.72 13.44 -1.41
CA TRP A 106 -5.09 12.57 -0.30
C TRP A 106 -4.69 13.17 1.05
N GLU A 107 -3.46 13.65 1.18
CA GLU A 107 -2.99 14.32 2.40
C GLU A 107 -3.74 15.62 2.70
N ILE A 108 -4.03 16.43 1.69
CA ILE A 108 -4.82 17.65 1.85
C ILE A 108 -6.23 17.29 2.36
N ALA A 109 -6.87 16.27 1.78
CA ALA A 109 -8.16 15.78 2.25
C ALA A 109 -8.09 15.24 3.69
N GLY A 110 -7.03 14.51 4.03
CA GLY A 110 -6.72 14.04 5.37
C GLY A 110 -6.57 15.18 6.38
N PHE A 111 -5.82 16.23 6.02
CA PHE A 111 -5.63 17.42 6.84
C PHE A 111 -6.96 18.08 7.23
N PHE A 112 -7.86 18.27 6.28
CA PHE A 112 -9.19 18.81 6.57
C PHE A 112 -10.03 17.85 7.42
N ARG A 113 -9.96 16.54 7.15
CA ARG A 113 -10.72 15.51 7.86
C ARG A 113 -10.28 15.34 9.31
N TYR A 114 -8.99 15.41 9.58
CA TYR A 114 -8.39 15.21 10.90
C TYR A 114 -8.05 16.53 11.60
N ARG A 115 -8.75 17.62 11.24
CA ARG A 115 -8.70 18.93 11.92
C ARG A 115 -7.30 19.55 12.00
N GLY A 116 -6.55 19.50 10.91
CA GLY A 116 -5.25 20.14 10.79
C GLY A 116 -4.05 19.24 11.09
N HIS A 117 -4.25 17.92 11.19
CA HIS A 117 -3.12 16.99 11.29
C HIS A 117 -2.53 16.72 9.91
N TRP A 118 -1.27 17.10 9.73
CA TRP A 118 -0.46 16.74 8.57
C TRP A 118 0.47 15.58 8.93
N SER A 119 0.62 14.59 8.04
CA SER A 119 1.51 13.47 8.28
C SER A 119 2.67 13.43 7.27
N TRP A 120 3.87 13.67 7.78
CA TRP A 120 5.10 13.46 7.02
C TRP A 120 5.44 11.98 6.80
N PRO A 121 5.23 11.08 7.78
CA PRO A 121 5.41 9.65 7.57
C PRO A 121 4.54 9.09 6.44
N ASP A 122 3.26 9.45 6.37
CA ASP A 122 2.35 9.02 5.30
C ASP A 122 2.85 9.49 3.92
N LEU A 123 3.28 10.76 3.79
CA LEU A 123 3.90 11.24 2.55
C LEU A 123 5.13 10.43 2.12
N ARG A 124 5.99 10.05 3.07
CA ARG A 124 7.21 9.27 2.79
C ARG A 124 6.83 7.85 2.39
N ASN A 125 5.92 7.23 3.13
CA ASN A 125 5.41 5.89 2.90
C ASN A 125 4.70 5.81 1.54
N GLY A 126 3.82 6.77 1.23
CA GLY A 126 3.13 6.89 -0.05
C GLY A 126 4.09 7.08 -1.23
N ARG A 127 5.16 7.86 -1.09
CA ARG A 127 6.19 8.00 -2.14
C ARG A 127 6.92 6.67 -2.41
N LEU A 128 7.24 5.91 -1.38
CA LEU A 128 7.80 4.56 -1.53
C LEU A 128 6.81 3.64 -2.25
N GLY A 129 5.55 3.63 -1.83
CA GLY A 129 4.47 2.90 -2.49
C GLY A 129 4.39 3.22 -3.98
N ILE A 130 4.35 4.50 -4.36
CA ILE A 130 4.28 4.93 -5.77
C ILE A 130 5.47 4.39 -6.57
N ARG A 131 6.69 4.52 -6.01
CA ARG A 131 7.91 4.04 -6.66
C ARG A 131 7.86 2.52 -6.85
N HIS A 132 7.42 1.79 -5.84
CA HIS A 132 7.33 0.33 -5.85
C HIS A 132 6.28 -0.17 -6.84
N GLY A 133 5.10 0.46 -6.89
CA GLY A 133 4.07 0.16 -7.89
C GLY A 133 4.58 0.29 -9.31
N ARG A 134 5.36 1.34 -9.60
CA ARG A 134 5.99 1.52 -10.90
C ARG A 134 7.03 0.43 -11.20
N MET A 135 7.83 0.04 -10.22
CA MET A 135 8.79 -1.05 -10.40
C MET A 135 8.07 -2.39 -10.65
N VAL A 136 6.99 -2.69 -9.92
CA VAL A 136 6.18 -3.90 -10.10
C VAL A 136 5.54 -3.94 -11.49
N ARG A 137 5.09 -2.79 -12.00
CA ARG A 137 4.60 -2.69 -13.39
C ARG A 137 5.65 -3.12 -14.41
N LEU A 138 6.92 -2.82 -14.15
CA LEU A 138 8.01 -3.07 -15.09
C LEU A 138 8.60 -4.47 -14.95
N ALA A 139 8.76 -4.97 -13.72
CA ALA A 139 9.49 -6.21 -13.44
C ALA A 139 8.63 -7.33 -12.83
N GLY A 140 7.34 -7.10 -12.61
CA GLY A 140 6.40 -8.10 -12.09
C GLY A 140 6.32 -8.13 -10.55
N PRO A 141 5.48 -9.01 -9.99
CA PRO A 141 5.11 -9.01 -8.58
C PRO A 141 6.24 -9.46 -7.64
N PHE A 142 7.11 -10.37 -8.09
CA PHE A 142 8.16 -10.99 -7.28
C PHE A 142 9.19 -10.03 -6.69
N ILE A 143 9.32 -8.82 -7.23
CA ILE A 143 10.24 -7.83 -6.69
C ILE A 143 9.70 -7.18 -5.41
N LEU A 144 8.38 -7.17 -5.22
CA LEU A 144 7.74 -6.33 -4.19
C LEU A 144 8.10 -6.74 -2.76
N PRO A 145 8.16 -8.04 -2.40
CA PRO A 145 8.60 -8.46 -1.06
C PRO A 145 10.01 -7.94 -0.73
N THR A 146 10.95 -8.02 -1.67
CA THR A 146 12.32 -7.52 -1.47
C THR A 146 12.36 -6.00 -1.32
N LEU A 147 11.55 -5.27 -2.09
CA LEU A 147 11.43 -3.82 -1.97
C LEU A 147 10.86 -3.41 -0.60
N ILE A 148 9.84 -4.12 -0.10
CA ILE A 148 9.28 -3.91 1.24
C ILE A 148 10.33 -4.19 2.31
N ALA A 149 10.97 -5.36 2.26
CA ALA A 149 12.01 -5.73 3.22
C ALA A 149 13.16 -4.71 3.26
N ARG A 150 13.55 -4.17 2.11
CA ARG A 150 14.61 -3.17 2.02
C ARG A 150 14.20 -1.81 2.58
N ASP A 151 13.06 -1.29 2.16
CA ASP A 151 12.74 0.14 2.33
C ASP A 151 11.73 0.40 3.47
N LEU A 152 10.94 -0.60 3.87
CA LEU A 152 9.93 -0.47 4.94
C LEU A 152 10.40 -1.09 6.26
N ALA A 153 11.25 -2.13 6.24
CA ALA A 153 11.73 -2.74 7.46
C ALA A 153 12.88 -1.94 8.10
N THR A 154 12.92 -1.92 9.43
CA THR A 154 14.11 -1.50 10.17
C THR A 154 15.26 -2.47 9.87
N SER A 155 16.44 -1.95 9.56
CA SER A 155 17.63 -2.79 9.33
C SER A 155 18.13 -3.41 10.65
N GLY A 156 17.66 -4.62 10.98
CA GLY A 156 18.20 -5.51 12.04
C GLY A 156 17.95 -5.07 13.50
N PRO A 157 18.09 -5.99 14.48
CA PRO A 157 19.35 -6.73 14.66
C PRO A 157 19.29 -8.19 14.20
N VAL A 158 20.50 -8.70 13.95
CA VAL A 158 20.86 -10.13 13.88
C VAL A 158 20.58 -10.81 15.21
#